data_AF-A0A817N2K9-F1
#
_entry.id   AF-A0A817N2K9-F1
#
_cell.length_a   1.000
_cell.length_b   1.000
_cell.length_c   1.000
_cell.angle_alpha   90.00
_cell.angle_beta   90.00
_cell.angle_gamma   90.00
#
_symmetry.space_group_name_H-M   'P 1'
#
loop_
_entity.id
_entity.type
_entity.pdbx_description
1 polymer ?
#
loop_
_entity_poly.entity_id
_entity_poly.type
_entity_poly.pdbx_seq_one_letter_code
_entity_poly.pdbx_strand_id
1 'polypeptide(L)'
;MLIQSGQLPSNITIDICFCLDCTGSMSRWLAAVKGQMKTIMEGIQGEVKVKYPSLKLQLRFAIVAYRDLKDKPPIMKIDFTEKTDDVMKFLNGITASGGGDIPEDVLGALDTCLTLNWSKTNARFIVLITDAPGHGPELHNDLANDDYKTVSNLIKLLFNYH
;
A
#
# COMPACT_ATOMS: atom_id res chain seq x y z
N MET A 1 25.34 -8.87 -8.57
CA MET A 1 26.25 -7.78 -8.15
C MET A 1 26.53 -8.00 -6.67
N LEU A 2 27.76 -8.40 -6.34
CA LEU A 2 28.17 -8.73 -4.98
C LEU A 2 28.26 -7.43 -4.17
N ILE A 3 27.48 -7.31 -3.10
CA ILE A 3 27.65 -6.25 -2.11
C ILE A 3 28.91 -6.60 -1.33
N GLN A 4 29.99 -5.84 -1.50
CA GLN A 4 31.14 -5.91 -0.60
C GLN A 4 30.68 -5.41 0.78
N SER A 5 30.82 -6.27 1.78
CA SER A 5 30.43 -6.04 3.16
C SER A 5 31.07 -4.76 3.73
N GLY A 6 30.25 -3.77 4.06
CA GLY A 6 30.63 -2.65 4.92
C GLY A 6 30.46 -1.24 4.34
N GLN A 7 30.27 -1.07 3.03
CA GLN A 7 29.95 0.25 2.45
C GLN A 7 28.50 0.32 2.02
N LEU A 8 27.76 1.29 2.58
CA LEU A 8 26.44 1.63 2.09
C LEU A 8 26.56 2.10 0.63
N PRO A 9 25.68 1.64 -0.26
CA PRO A 9 25.66 2.12 -1.64
C PRO A 9 25.45 3.64 -1.66
N SER A 10 26.12 4.33 -2.58
CA SER A 10 26.04 5.80 -2.70
C SER A 10 24.66 6.30 -3.14
N ASN A 11 23.86 5.44 -3.76
CA ASN A 11 22.49 5.71 -4.15
C ASN A 11 21.58 4.55 -3.72
N ILE A 12 20.50 4.88 -3.02
CA ILE A 12 19.45 3.93 -2.64
C ILE A 12 18.13 4.45 -3.21
N THR A 13 17.42 3.61 -3.95
CA THR A 13 16.05 3.86 -4.37
C THR A 13 15.12 2.94 -3.60
N ILE A 14 14.05 3.50 -3.04
CA ILE A 14 12.99 2.77 -2.32
C ILE A 14 11.63 3.14 -2.92
N ASP A 15 10.85 2.11 -3.25
CA ASP A 15 9.46 2.23 -3.66
C ASP A 15 8.56 1.84 -2.48
N ILE A 16 7.64 2.72 -2.09
CA ILE A 16 6.65 2.49 -1.04
C ILE A 16 5.25 2.67 -1.63
N CYS A 17 4.47 1.59 -1.69
CA CYS A 17 3.07 1.62 -2.06
C CYS A 17 2.20 1.56 -0.82
N PHE A 18 1.35 2.56 -0.60
CA PHE A 18 0.30 2.51 0.41
C PHE A 18 -0.96 1.88 -0.17
N CYS A 19 -1.35 0.73 0.37
CA CYS A 19 -2.58 0.03 0.01
C CYS A 19 -3.62 0.37 1.08
N LEU A 20 -4.57 1.23 0.74
CA LEU A 20 -5.47 1.90 1.68
C LEU A 20 -6.91 1.46 1.50
N ASP A 21 -7.46 0.89 2.56
CA ASP A 21 -8.89 0.66 2.71
C ASP A 21 -9.65 1.99 2.81
N CYS A 22 -10.64 2.14 1.94
CA CYS A 22 -11.47 3.34 1.82
C CYS A 22 -12.97 3.01 1.95
N THR A 23 -13.33 1.94 2.66
CA THR A 23 -14.74 1.63 2.95
C THR A 23 -15.28 2.48 4.09
N GLY A 24 -16.60 2.40 4.32
CA GLY A 24 -17.28 3.27 5.28
C GLY A 24 -16.72 3.19 6.72
N SER A 25 -16.26 2.01 7.15
CA SER A 25 -15.66 1.77 8.47
C SER A 25 -14.42 2.64 8.71
N MET A 26 -13.64 2.87 7.65
CA MET A 26 -12.41 3.65 7.67
C MET A 26 -12.60 5.17 7.75
N SER A 27 -13.85 5.67 7.69
CA SER A 27 -14.16 7.11 7.69
C SER A 27 -13.52 7.89 8.83
N ARG A 28 -13.56 7.38 10.06
CA ARG A 28 -12.94 8.01 11.24
C ARG A 28 -11.41 7.93 11.25
N TRP A 29 -10.85 6.94 10.56
CA TRP A 29 -9.41 6.67 10.52
C TRP A 29 -8.72 7.44 9.40
N LEU A 30 -9.45 7.74 8.32
CA LEU A 30 -8.91 8.32 7.11
C LEU A 30 -8.15 9.62 7.38
N ALA A 31 -8.66 10.52 8.22
CA ALA A 31 -7.94 11.75 8.57
C ALA A 31 -6.59 11.47 9.28
N ALA A 32 -6.56 10.50 10.19
CA ALA A 32 -5.34 10.11 10.90
C ALA A 32 -4.34 9.43 9.95
N VAL A 33 -4.82 8.56 9.06
CA VAL A 33 -3.99 7.90 8.04
C VAL A 33 -3.35 8.93 7.12
N LYS A 34 -4.12 9.92 6.64
CA LYS A 34 -3.59 11.01 5.80
C LYS A 34 -2.47 11.78 6.50
N GLY A 35 -2.64 12.06 7.79
CA GLY A 35 -1.61 12.68 8.62
C GLY A 35 -0.35 11.84 8.75
N GLN A 36 -0.49 10.55 9.06
CA GLN A 36 0.65 9.64 9.23
C GLN A 36 1.41 9.42 7.92
N MET A 37 0.72 9.24 6.80
CA MET A 37 1.36 9.12 5.48
C MET A 37 2.21 10.35 5.16
N LYS A 38 1.68 11.56 5.43
CA LYS A 38 2.45 12.80 5.29
C LYS A 38 3.70 12.79 6.16
N THR A 39 3.57 12.44 7.44
CA THR A 39 4.70 12.36 8.37
C THR A 39 5.76 11.36 7.91
N ILE A 40 5.36 10.20 7.39
CA ILE A 40 6.29 9.19 6.85
C ILE A 40 7.05 9.74 5.64
N MET A 41 6.33 10.35 4.69
CA MET A 41 6.93 10.89 3.47
C MET A 41 7.96 12.00 3.76
N GLU A 42 7.63 12.91 4.68
CA GLU A 42 8.51 14.01 5.07
C GLU A 42 9.64 13.54 6.01
N GLY A 43 9.33 12.63 6.94
CA GLY A 43 10.24 12.16 7.99
C GLY A 43 11.40 11.31 7.48
N ILE A 44 11.14 10.32 6.61
CA ILE A 44 12.19 9.41 6.13
C ILE A 44 13.29 10.19 5.39
N GLN A 45 12.92 11.15 4.55
CA GLN A 45 13.90 11.95 3.81
C GLN A 45 14.76 12.80 4.75
N GLY A 46 14.13 13.42 5.75
CA GLY A 46 14.82 14.26 6.72
C GLY A 46 15.81 13.46 7.58
N GLU A 47 15.36 12.36 8.17
CA GLU A 47 16.18 11.53 9.05
C GLU A 47 17.37 10.90 8.32
N VAL A 48 17.16 10.37 7.11
CA VAL A 48 18.24 9.75 6.33
C VAL A 48 19.26 10.78 5.90
N LYS A 49 18.84 11.98 5.50
CA LYS A 49 19.77 13.06 5.12
C LYS A 49 20.65 13.51 6.30
N VAL A 50 20.10 13.55 7.51
CA VAL A 50 20.86 13.91 8.73
C VAL A 50 21.84 12.80 9.10
N LYS A 51 21.39 11.54 9.09
CA LYS A 51 22.20 10.40 9.55
C LYS A 51 23.24 9.94 8.52
N TYR A 52 22.95 10.11 7.23
CA TYR A 52 23.79 9.68 6.11
C TYR A 52 23.90 10.77 5.04
N PRO A 53 24.64 11.87 5.27
CA PRO A 53 24.68 13.02 4.35
C PRO A 53 25.22 12.71 2.94
N SER A 54 26.06 11.67 2.82
CA SER A 54 26.64 11.21 1.56
C SER A 54 25.76 10.21 0.79
N LEU A 55 24.67 9.74 1.41
CA LEU A 55 23.74 8.82 0.78
C LEU A 55 22.70 9.59 -0.03
N LYS A 56 22.62 9.29 -1.33
CA LYS A 56 21.52 9.76 -2.16
C LYS A 56 20.34 8.81 -2.00
N LEU A 57 19.32 9.23 -1.25
CA LEU A 57 18.08 8.49 -1.11
C LEU A 57 17.03 9.02 -2.10
N GLN A 58 16.51 8.14 -2.94
CA GLN A 58 15.37 8.38 -3.81
C GLN A 58 14.16 7.62 -3.25
N LEU A 59 13.13 8.34 -2.82
CA LEU A 59 11.87 7.76 -2.38
C LEU A 59 10.80 8.00 -3.43
N ARG A 60 10.11 6.94 -3.82
CA ARG A 60 8.97 6.98 -4.71
C ARG A 60 7.77 6.40 -3.98
N PHE A 61 6.64 7.08 -4.08
CA PHE A 61 5.42 6.72 -3.39
C PHE A 61 4.31 6.45 -4.40
N ALA A 62 3.52 5.42 -4.14
CA ALA A 62 2.30 5.11 -4.85
C ALA A 62 1.16 4.91 -3.84
N ILE A 63 -0.07 5.07 -4.30
CA ILE A 63 -1.27 4.74 -3.51
C ILE A 63 -2.17 3.86 -4.35
N VAL A 64 -2.61 2.76 -3.77
CA VAL A 64 -3.76 1.97 -4.22
C VAL A 64 -4.82 2.08 -3.12
N ALA A 65 -5.88 2.81 -3.41
CA ALA A 65 -7.04 2.95 -2.55
C ALA A 65 -8.12 1.98 -3.03
N TYR A 66 -8.58 1.10 -2.14
CA TYR A 66 -9.55 0.06 -2.49
C TYR A 66 -10.80 0.14 -1.61
N ARG A 67 -11.86 -0.47 -2.09
CA ARG A 67 -13.13 -0.69 -1.38
C ARG A 67 -13.58 -2.14 -1.62
N ASP A 68 -14.84 -2.44 -1.36
CA ASP A 68 -15.43 -3.71 -1.73
C ASP A 68 -15.62 -3.83 -3.27
N LEU A 69 -15.71 -5.08 -3.75
CA LEU A 69 -15.86 -5.50 -5.14
C LEU A 69 -17.00 -4.80 -5.90
N LYS A 70 -18.12 -4.51 -5.22
CA LYS A 70 -19.31 -3.89 -5.83
C LYS A 70 -19.29 -2.36 -5.77
N ASP A 71 -18.36 -1.77 -5.04
CA ASP A 71 -18.28 -0.32 -4.89
C ASP A 71 -17.80 0.36 -6.16
N LYS A 72 -18.13 1.66 -6.28
CA LYS A 72 -17.79 2.47 -7.44
C LYS A 72 -17.09 3.77 -7.05
N PRO A 73 -15.85 4.01 -7.51
CA PRO A 73 -14.94 3.00 -8.06
C PRO A 73 -14.53 1.98 -6.97
N PRO A 74 -14.24 0.71 -7.34
CA PRO A 74 -13.75 -0.30 -6.39
C PRO A 74 -12.27 -0.07 -6.06
N ILE A 75 -11.50 0.44 -7.03
CA ILE A 75 -10.08 0.76 -6.87
C ILE A 75 -9.79 2.12 -7.51
N MET A 76 -8.99 2.92 -6.82
CA MET A 76 -8.39 4.16 -7.31
C MET A 76 -6.87 4.08 -7.08
N LYS A 77 -6.06 4.54 -8.03
CA LYS A 77 -4.60 4.52 -7.84
C LYS A 77 -3.87 5.72 -8.43
N ILE A 78 -2.76 6.06 -7.80
CA ILE A 78 -1.69 6.88 -8.37
C ILE A 78 -0.42 6.04 -8.40
N ASP A 79 0.23 6.01 -9.55
CA ASP A 79 1.48 5.28 -9.72
C ASP A 79 2.65 5.96 -9.02
N PHE A 80 3.80 5.28 -8.97
CA PHE A 80 4.99 5.76 -8.30
C PHE A 80 5.45 7.12 -8.79
N THR A 81 5.61 8.05 -7.86
CA THR A 81 6.17 9.38 -8.09
C THR A 81 7.04 9.82 -6.92
N GLU A 82 8.02 10.67 -7.19
CA GLU A 82 8.82 11.35 -6.16
C GLU A 82 8.14 12.63 -5.66
N LYS A 83 7.08 13.08 -6.35
CA LYS A 83 6.36 14.31 -6.02
C LYS A 83 5.34 14.02 -4.92
N THR A 84 5.75 14.20 -3.68
CA THR A 84 4.89 14.01 -2.50
C THR A 84 3.61 14.85 -2.55
N ASP A 85 3.65 16.03 -3.19
CA ASP A 85 2.47 16.88 -3.39
C ASP A 85 1.40 16.23 -4.28
N ASP A 86 1.81 15.51 -5.34
CA ASP A 86 0.88 14.79 -6.21
C ASP A 86 0.21 13.63 -5.44
N VAL A 87 0.99 12.94 -4.61
CA VAL A 87 0.52 11.86 -3.73
C VAL A 87 -0.47 12.40 -2.71
N MET A 88 -0.14 13.53 -2.05
CA MET A 88 -1.02 14.17 -1.08
C MET A 88 -2.30 14.71 -1.73
N LYS A 89 -2.22 15.25 -2.94
CA LYS A 89 -3.39 15.71 -3.70
C LYS A 89 -4.32 14.55 -4.02
N PHE A 90 -3.78 13.44 -4.52
CA PHE A 90 -4.55 12.22 -4.77
C PHE A 90 -5.20 11.71 -3.48
N LEU A 91 -4.41 11.59 -2.41
CA LEU A 91 -4.86 11.14 -1.11
C LEU A 91 -5.98 12.02 -0.53
N ASN A 92 -5.86 13.33 -0.64
CA ASN A 92 -6.88 14.27 -0.17
C ASN A 92 -8.21 14.15 -0.93
N GLY A 93 -8.19 13.71 -2.19
CA GLY A 93 -9.38 13.43 -2.99
C GLY A 93 -10.13 12.15 -2.60
N ILE A 94 -9.52 11.28 -1.79
CA ILE A 94 -10.15 10.04 -1.35
C ILE A 94 -11.14 10.30 -0.22
N THR A 95 -12.32 9.69 -0.35
CA THR A 95 -13.35 9.62 0.69
C THR A 95 -13.69 8.18 1.01
N ALA A 96 -13.94 7.91 2.29
CA ALA A 96 -14.44 6.63 2.78
C ALA A 96 -15.92 6.47 2.41
N SER A 97 -16.27 5.36 1.77
CA SER A 97 -17.65 5.02 1.41
C SER A 97 -17.75 3.58 0.94
N GLY A 98 -18.95 3.02 0.92
CA GLY A 98 -19.15 1.66 0.44
C GLY A 98 -18.90 0.62 1.53
N GLY A 99 -18.55 -0.59 1.12
CA GLY A 99 -18.60 -1.82 1.89
C GLY A 99 -19.97 -2.51 1.77
N GLY A 100 -20.25 -3.42 2.69
CA GLY A 100 -21.55 -4.09 2.78
C GLY A 100 -21.52 -5.21 3.80
N ASP A 101 -20.74 -6.24 3.50
CA ASP A 101 -20.26 -7.21 4.46
C ASP A 101 -18.98 -6.72 5.16
N ILE A 102 -18.49 -7.49 6.14
CA ILE A 102 -17.32 -7.11 6.94
C ILE A 102 -16.00 -7.28 6.16
N PRO A 103 -15.78 -8.36 5.39
CA PRO A 103 -14.56 -8.47 4.59
C PRO A 103 -14.58 -7.52 3.39
N GLU A 104 -13.38 -7.16 2.91
CA GLU A 104 -13.19 -6.19 1.82
C GLU A 104 -12.26 -6.76 0.72
N ASP A 105 -12.13 -6.09 -0.44
CA ASP A 105 -11.32 -6.57 -1.58
C ASP A 105 -9.80 -6.36 -1.42
N VAL A 106 -9.24 -6.86 -0.31
CA VAL A 106 -7.80 -6.78 0.00
C VAL A 106 -6.95 -7.45 -1.09
N LEU A 107 -7.39 -8.59 -1.63
CA LEU A 107 -6.61 -9.33 -2.62
C LEU A 107 -6.61 -8.64 -3.98
N GLY A 108 -7.73 -8.07 -4.43
CA GLY A 108 -7.77 -7.24 -5.65
C GLY A 108 -6.93 -5.98 -5.52
N ALA A 109 -6.89 -5.39 -4.32
CA ALA A 109 -6.00 -4.26 -4.03
C ALA A 109 -4.52 -4.65 -4.11
N LEU A 110 -4.12 -5.78 -3.53
CA LEU A 110 -2.75 -6.29 -3.59
C LEU A 110 -2.35 -6.67 -5.01
N ASP A 111 -3.21 -7.33 -5.78
CA ASP A 111 -2.97 -7.62 -7.20
C ASP A 111 -2.74 -6.32 -7.98
N THR A 112 -3.57 -5.31 -7.73
CA THR A 112 -3.38 -3.98 -8.32
C THR A 112 -2.05 -3.35 -7.92
N CYS A 113 -1.62 -3.48 -6.66
CA CYS A 113 -0.30 -3.01 -6.21
C CYS A 113 0.83 -3.66 -7.01
N LEU A 114 0.72 -4.95 -7.34
CA LEU A 114 1.72 -5.67 -8.12
C LEU A 114 1.80 -5.19 -9.59
N THR A 115 0.72 -4.61 -10.12
CA THR A 115 0.70 -4.04 -11.48
C THR A 115 1.32 -2.65 -11.62
N LEU A 116 1.70 -2.00 -10.51
CA LEU A 116 2.30 -0.66 -10.53
C LEU A 116 3.69 -0.65 -11.21
N ASN A 117 4.16 0.53 -11.60
CA ASN A 117 5.45 0.71 -12.27
C ASN A 117 6.63 0.67 -11.28
N TRP A 118 6.79 -0.45 -10.58
CA TRP A 118 7.91 -0.72 -9.68
C TRP A 118 9.25 -0.55 -10.40
N SER A 119 10.11 0.31 -9.88
CA SER A 119 11.44 0.50 -10.47
C SER A 119 12.39 -0.63 -10.06
N LYS A 120 13.55 -0.74 -10.73
CA LYS A 120 14.65 -1.61 -10.27
C LYS A 120 15.29 -0.97 -9.03
N THR A 121 14.59 -1.05 -7.90
CA THR A 121 14.97 -0.45 -6.62
C THR A 121 15.90 -1.34 -5.80
N ASN A 122 16.41 -0.77 -4.70
CA ASN A 122 17.07 -1.53 -3.64
C ASN A 122 16.06 -2.19 -2.70
N ALA A 123 14.88 -1.59 -2.50
CA ALA A 123 13.82 -2.11 -1.65
C ALA A 123 12.43 -1.73 -2.17
N ARG A 124 11.43 -2.58 -1.91
CA ARG A 124 10.03 -2.41 -2.31
C ARG A 124 9.13 -2.76 -1.12
N PHE A 125 8.22 -1.86 -0.78
CA PHE A 125 7.30 -2.05 0.33
C PHE A 125 5.86 -1.85 -0.13
N ILE A 126 4.97 -2.74 0.31
CA ILE A 126 3.53 -2.49 0.33
C ILE A 126 3.13 -2.33 1.79
N VAL A 127 2.50 -1.21 2.12
CA VAL A 127 1.96 -0.92 3.45
C VAL A 127 0.45 -1.00 3.36
N LEU A 128 -0.11 -2.12 3.82
CA LEU A 128 -1.56 -2.34 3.89
C LEU A 128 -2.14 -1.67 5.12
N ILE A 129 -3.18 -0.86 4.93
CA ILE A 129 -3.88 -0.10 5.97
C ILE A 129 -5.37 -0.42 5.85
N THR A 130 -5.90 -1.18 6.80
CA THR A 130 -7.30 -1.65 6.80
C THR A 130 -7.77 -1.95 8.22
N ASP A 131 -9.08 -1.89 8.46
CA ASP A 131 -9.72 -2.33 9.71
C ASP A 131 -10.59 -3.59 9.54
N ALA A 132 -10.55 -4.21 8.35
CA ALA A 132 -11.33 -5.38 7.97
C ALA A 132 -10.46 -6.51 7.38
N PRO A 133 -10.88 -7.78 7.49
CA PRO A 133 -10.24 -8.89 6.78
C PRO A 133 -10.49 -8.81 5.26
N GLY A 134 -9.73 -9.57 4.47
CA GLY A 134 -10.02 -9.73 3.05
C GLY A 134 -11.03 -10.83 2.77
N HIS A 135 -11.76 -10.77 1.66
CA HIS A 135 -12.61 -11.88 1.21
C HIS A 135 -11.83 -13.19 1.00
N GLY A 136 -12.48 -14.31 1.34
CA GLY A 136 -11.93 -15.65 1.21
C GLY A 136 -11.76 -16.35 2.57
N PRO A 137 -12.15 -17.63 2.69
CA PRO A 137 -12.13 -18.36 3.97
C PRO A 137 -10.72 -18.58 4.53
N GLU A 138 -9.67 -18.41 3.73
CA GLU A 138 -8.29 -18.46 4.20
C GLU A 138 -7.84 -17.16 4.90
N LEU A 139 -8.57 -16.05 4.72
CA LEU A 139 -8.24 -14.74 5.27
C LEU A 139 -9.04 -14.39 6.53
N HIS A 140 -10.10 -15.14 6.84
CA HIS A 140 -10.88 -15.02 8.07
C HIS A 140 -11.64 -16.31 8.39
N ASN A 141 -12.04 -16.48 9.65
CA ASN A 141 -12.62 -17.75 10.14
C ASN A 141 -14.14 -17.89 9.90
N ASP A 142 -14.70 -17.56 8.73
CA ASP A 142 -16.14 -17.61 8.37
C ASP A 142 -17.10 -16.78 9.27
N LEU A 143 -16.61 -16.26 10.41
CA LEU A 143 -17.33 -15.42 11.37
C LEU A 143 -17.58 -13.99 10.85
N ALA A 144 -16.98 -13.62 9.72
CA ALA A 144 -17.07 -12.28 9.15
C ALA A 144 -18.30 -12.08 8.25
N ASN A 145 -19.15 -13.09 8.06
CA ASN A 145 -20.32 -13.02 7.15
C ASN A 145 -19.92 -12.62 5.71
N ASP A 146 -18.99 -13.38 5.14
CA ASP A 146 -18.38 -13.14 3.82
C ASP A 146 -19.28 -13.57 2.65
N ASP A 147 -19.61 -12.60 1.80
CA ASP A 147 -20.41 -12.82 0.59
C ASP A 147 -19.59 -13.42 -0.58
N TYR A 148 -18.25 -13.46 -0.48
CA TYR A 148 -17.33 -13.88 -1.55
C TYR A 148 -16.30 -14.91 -1.09
N LYS A 149 -16.76 -16.15 -0.86
CA LYS A 149 -15.97 -17.27 -0.34
C LYS A 149 -14.95 -17.89 -1.32
N THR A 150 -14.58 -17.22 -2.41
CA THR A 150 -13.77 -17.86 -3.48
C THR A 150 -12.32 -17.44 -3.42
N VAL A 151 -11.43 -18.44 -3.45
CA VAL A 151 -9.97 -18.29 -3.37
C VAL A 151 -9.42 -17.53 -4.57
N SER A 152 -8.87 -16.33 -4.36
CA SER A 152 -8.05 -15.67 -5.38
C SER A 152 -6.79 -16.49 -5.67
N ASN A 153 -6.42 -16.61 -6.95
CA ASN A 153 -5.19 -17.28 -7.38
C ASN A 153 -3.92 -16.68 -6.75
N LEU A 154 -4.01 -15.47 -6.18
CA LEU A 154 -2.92 -14.80 -5.48
C LEU A 154 -2.45 -15.55 -4.22
N ILE A 155 -3.37 -16.18 -3.46
CA ILE A 155 -3.02 -16.99 -2.27
C ILE A 155 -2.18 -18.21 -2.70
N LYS A 156 -2.53 -18.84 -3.83
CA LYS A 156 -1.73 -19.95 -4.38
C LYS A 156 -0.34 -19.51 -4.83
N LEU A 157 -0.15 -18.27 -5.26
CA LEU A 157 1.15 -17.73 -5.67
C LEU A 157 2.02 -17.33 -4.48
N LEU A 158 1.42 -16.81 -3.40
CA LEU A 158 2.14 -16.41 -2.18
C LEU A 158 2.57 -17.62 -1.33
N PHE A 159 1.81 -18.72 -1.33
CA PHE A 159 2.12 -19.91 -0.53
C PHE A 159 2.78 -21.07 -1.30
N ASN A 160 2.89 -21.03 -2.63
CA ASN A 160 3.61 -22.07 -3.41
C ASN A 160 5.05 -21.68 -3.80
N TYR A 161 5.67 -20.72 -3.13
CA TYR A 161 7.13 -20.59 -3.16
C TYR A 161 7.75 -21.48 -2.08
N HIS A 162 7.88 -22.77 -2.39
CA HIS A 162 8.78 -23.71 -1.74
C HIS A 162 9.80 -24.23 -2.75
#